data_AF-A0A9D0ZDJ6-F1
#
_entry.id   AF-A0A9D0ZDJ6-F1
#
_cell.length_a   1.000
_cell.length_b   1.000
_cell.length_c   1.000
_cell.angle_alpha   90.00
_cell.angle_beta   90.00
_cell.angle_gamma   90.00
#
_symmetry.space_group_name_H-M   'P 1'
#
loop_
_entity.id
_entity.type
_entity.pdbx_description
1 polymer ?
#
loop_
_entity_poly.entity_id
_entity_poly.type
_entity_poly.pdbx_seq_one_letter_code
_entity_poly.pdbx_strand_id
1 'polypeptide(L)' 'MCFSMLVIDELSSFKNSRAKRFLALKKVLGQFTRVVGLTGTPAPNGLEDLWPQMYLLDRGVRLGRTMHS' A
#
# COMPACT_ATOMS: atom_id res chain seq x y z
N MET A 1 -18.07 14.00 4.36
CA MET A 1 -17.76 12.91 5.31
C MET A 1 -16.26 12.67 5.25
N CYS A 2 -15.53 13.06 6.28
CA CYS A 2 -14.09 12.85 6.34
C CYS A 2 -13.83 11.48 6.98
N PHE A 3 -13.44 10.49 6.18
CA PHE A 3 -13.06 9.18 6.72
C PHE A 3 -11.62 9.27 7.24
N SER A 4 -11.43 9.08 8.54
CA SER A 4 -10.10 9.18 9.16
C SER A 4 -9.22 7.96 8.90
N MET A 5 -9.82 6.79 8.66
CA MET A 5 -9.13 5.52 8.54
C MET A 5 -9.53 4.76 7.27
N LEU A 6 -8.52 4.19 6.60
CA LEU A 6 -8.68 3.22 5.53
C LEU A 6 -8.21 1.84 6.03
N VAL A 7 -9.08 0.83 5.94
CA VAL A 7 -8.72 -0.57 6.19
C VAL A 7 -8.65 -1.30 4.86
N ILE A 8 -7.54 -1.96 4.59
CA ILE A 8 -7.30 -2.75 3.38
C ILE A 8 -7.25 -4.20 3.81
N ASP A 9 -8.28 -4.96 3.48
CA ASP A 9 -8.26 -6.41 3.65
C ASP A 9 -7.49 -7.09 2.52
N GLU A 10 -6.88 -8.22 2.83
CA GLU A 10 -5.94 -8.96 1.99
C GLU A 10 -4.88 -8.08 1.31
N LEU A 11 -4.08 -7.39 2.13
CA LEU A 11 -3.01 -6.48 1.67
C LEU A 11 -2.02 -7.17 0.72
N SER A 12 -1.76 -8.47 0.90
CA SER A 12 -0.88 -9.27 0.05
C SER A 12 -1.29 -9.24 -1.44
N SER A 13 -2.56 -8.96 -1.73
CA SER A 13 -3.07 -8.81 -3.10
C SER A 13 -2.54 -7.57 -3.84
N PHE A 14 -1.93 -6.62 -3.12
CA PHE A 14 -1.32 -5.39 -3.64
C PHE A 14 0.18 -5.54 -3.91
N LYS A 15 0.59 -6.62 -4.58
CA LYS A 15 1.98 -6.87 -5.00
C LYS A 15 2.43 -6.14 -6.27
N ASN A 16 1.50 -5.61 -7.07
CA ASN A 16 1.82 -4.95 -8.34
C ASN A 16 1.48 -3.45 -8.30
N SER A 17 2.50 -2.60 -8.26
CA SER A 17 2.39 -1.14 -8.24
C SER A 17 1.83 -0.53 -9.53
N ARG A 18 1.80 -1.30 -10.64
CA ARG A 18 1.21 -0.88 -11.93
C ARG A 18 -0.27 -1.29 -12.06
N ALA A 19 -0.80 -2.10 -11.14
CA ALA A 19 -2.18 -2.55 -11.21
C ALA A 19 -3.18 -1.39 -11.00
N LYS A 20 -4.30 -1.42 -11.72
CA LYS A 20 -5.36 -0.39 -11.63
C LYS A 20 -5.83 -0.15 -10.19
N ARG A 21 -5.96 -1.20 -9.37
CA ARG A 21 -6.37 -1.13 -7.96
C ARG A 21 -5.38 -0.34 -7.11
N PHE A 22 -4.07 -0.60 -7.26
CA PHE A 22 -3.03 0.13 -6.55
C PHE A 22 -3.03 1.61 -6.92
N LEU A 23 -3.10 1.91 -8.23
CA LEU A 23 -3.13 3.28 -8.73
C LEU A 23 -4.37 4.05 -8.26
N ALA A 24 -5.53 3.39 -8.23
CA ALA A 24 -6.76 3.98 -7.70
C ALA A 24 -6.64 4.31 -6.21
N LEU A 25 -6.13 3.36 -5.42
CA LEU A 25 -5.97 3.55 -3.98
C LEU A 25 -4.94 4.63 -3.65
N LYS A 26 -3.81 4.64 -4.36
CA LYS A 26 -2.76 5.65 -4.24
C LYS A 26 -3.27 7.08 -4.42
N LYS A 27 -4.23 7.32 -5.32
CA LYS A 27 -4.83 8.64 -5.56
C LYS A 27 -5.64 9.15 -4.37
N VAL A 28 -6.26 8.25 -3.62
CA VAL A 28 -7.14 8.60 -2.49
C VAL A 28 -6.44 8.50 -1.14
N LEU A 29 -5.25 7.89 -1.06
CA LEU A 29 -4.50 7.72 0.20
C LEU A 29 -4.39 9.01 0.99
N GLY A 30 -4.14 10.15 0.33
CA GLY A 30 -3.98 11.46 0.96
C GLY A 30 -5.20 11.96 1.75
N GLN A 31 -6.38 11.37 1.52
CA GLN A 31 -7.62 11.72 2.19
C GLN A 31 -7.75 11.05 3.56
N PHE A 32 -6.92 10.04 3.86
CA PHE A 32 -6.97 9.27 5.11
C PHE A 32 -5.81 9.65 6.03
N THR A 33 -6.08 9.74 7.34
CA THR A 33 -5.05 9.99 8.37
C THR A 33 -4.34 8.70 8.77
N ARG A 34 -5.07 7.58 8.74
CA ARG A 34 -4.55 6.25 9.14
C ARG A 34 -4.88 5.21 8.08
N VAL A 35 -3.91 4.34 7.78
CA VAL A 35 -4.10 3.18 6.91
C VAL A 35 -3.73 1.93 7.70
N VAL A 36 -4.59 0.92 7.66
CA VAL A 36 -4.36 -0.38 8.29
C VAL A 36 -4.50 -1.45 7.22
N GLY A 37 -3.48 -2.30 7.08
CA GLY A 37 -3.53 -3.46 6.19
C GLY A 37 -3.73 -4.74 7.00
N LEU A 38 -4.69 -5.55 6.59
CA LEU A 38 -4.94 -6.88 7.15
C LEU A 38 -4.48 -7.91 6.13
N THR A 39 -3.67 -8.87 6.57
CA THR A 39 -3.28 -10.01 5.72
C THR A 39 -2.87 -11.17 6.61
N GLY A 40 -3.22 -12.38 6.19
CA GLY A 40 -2.75 -13.63 6.81
C GLY A 40 -1.40 -14.10 6.27
N THR A 41 -0.88 -13.49 5.20
CA THR A 41 0.37 -13.90 4.53
C THR A 41 1.23 -12.67 4.19
N PRO A 42 2.12 -12.22 5.09
CA PRO A 42 3.04 -11.13 4.76
C PRO A 42 3.99 -11.57 3.63
N ALA A 43 3.70 -11.11 2.41
CA ALA A 43 4.49 -11.11 1.18
C ALA A 43 5.47 -12.30 0.93
N PRO A 44 5.19 -13.21 -0.02
CA PRO A 44 5.99 -14.42 -0.24
C PRO A 44 7.27 -14.28 -1.10
N ASN A 45 7.50 -13.20 -1.88
CA ASN A 45 8.60 -13.15 -2.87
C ASN A 45 9.41 -11.83 -2.94
N GLY A 46 9.91 -11.32 -1.81
CA GLY A 46 10.97 -10.28 -1.80
C GLY A 46 10.51 -8.81 -1.83
N LEU A 47 11.47 -7.89 -1.99
CA LEU A 47 11.28 -6.44 -1.83
C LEU A 47 10.35 -5.83 -2.88
N GLU A 48 10.29 -6.38 -4.09
CA GLU A 48 9.42 -5.88 -5.17
C GLU A 48 7.94 -6.08 -4.85
N ASP A 49 7.58 -7.25 -4.31
CA ASP A 49 6.21 -7.55 -3.88
C ASP A 49 5.84 -6.80 -2.58
N LEU A 50 6.83 -6.51 -1.73
CA LEU A 50 6.65 -5.82 -0.45
C LEU A 50 6.51 -4.29 -0.61
N TRP A 51 7.27 -3.69 -1.52
CA TRP A 51 7.29 -2.24 -1.74
C TRP A 51 5.89 -1.62 -1.92
N PRO A 52 5.02 -2.11 -2.81
CA PRO A 52 3.70 -1.52 -2.98
C PRO A 52 2.84 -1.64 -1.72
N GLN A 53 2.92 -2.74 -0.97
CA GLN A 53 2.19 -2.90 0.28
C GLN A 53 2.63 -1.86 1.31
N MET A 54 3.94 -1.69 1.49
CA MET A 54 4.50 -0.69 2.41
C MET A 54 4.16 0.74 1.99
N TYR A 55 4.22 1.02 0.69
CA TYR A 55 3.85 2.34 0.16
C TYR A 55 2.39 2.70 0.48
N LEU A 56 1.45 1.75 0.44
CA LEU A 56 0.06 2.00 0.84
C LEU A 56 -0.08 2.34 2.33
N LEU A 57 0.76 1.75 3.18
CA LEU A 57 0.72 1.96 4.63
C LEU A 57 1.39 3.27 5.07
N ASP A 58 2.53 3.60 4.49
CA ASP A 58 3.40 4.69 4.99
C ASP A 58 3.78 5.74 3.94
N ARG A 59 3.32 5.59 2.70
CA ARG A 59 3.58 6.53 1.58
C ARG A 59 5.07 6.69 1.25
N GLY A 60 5.86 5.65 1.45
CA GLY A 60 7.27 5.59 1.08
C GLY A 60 8.22 6.11 2.15
N VAL A 61 7.79 6.12 3.42
CA VAL A 61 8.65 6.51 4.55
C VAL A 61 9.76 5.47 4.76
N ARG A 62 9.47 4.17 4.63
CA ARG A 62 10.45 3.11 4.89
C ARG A 62 11.25 2.68 3.66
N LEU A 63 10.60 2.56 2.51
CA LEU A 63 11.20 2.00 1.28
C LEU A 63 11.29 3.03 0.14
N GLY A 64 11.16 4.32 0.46
CA GLY A 64 11.21 5.40 -0.53
C GLY A 64 9.94 5.54 -1.37
N ARG A 65 9.86 6.63 -2.14
CA ARG A 65 8.71 6.96 -3.00
C ARG A 65 8.75 6.25 -4.36
N THR A 66 9.90 5.69 -4.72
CA THR A 66 10.18 4.93 -5.94
C THR A 66 10.99 3.70 -5.57
N MET A 67 10.83 2.60 -6.32
CA MET A 67 11.64 1.38 -6.14
C MET A 67 13.07 1.52 -6.70
N HIS A 68 13.26 2.42 -7.65
CA HIS A 68 14.54 2.67 -8.30
C HIS A 68 14.99 4.10 -7.96
N SER A 69 16.29 4.26 -7.70
CA SER A 69 16.96 5.56 -7.55
C SER A 69 17.14 6.26 -8.89
#